data_AF-A0A401UD21-F1
#
_entry.id   AF-A0A401UD21-F1
#
_cell.length_a   1.000
_cell.length_b   1.000
_cell.length_c   1.000
_cell.angle_alpha   90.00
_cell.angle_beta   90.00
_cell.angle_gamma   90.00
#
_symmetry.space_group_name_H-M   'P 1'
#
loop_
_entity.id
_entity.type
_entity.pdbx_description
1 polymer ?
#
loop_
_entity_poly.entity_id
_entity_poly.type
_entity_poly.pdbx_seq_one_letter_code
_entity_poly.pdbx_strand_id
1 'polypeptide(L)'
;MLKQSLQLSTILLAGLLLFTACEKDETESLSANEAKQSLLAVDAGLSVELENFANAEGFKALETLAALTNSGSIFTTARVKEVRKNPNTYVRKAIANFQHMISEPSESGRTQGDEPFNYDENKGVYTWNPQIEDFELTAQSNIIELRFPTEGSTTNNAVFRLTDYEEVSTPLGDELYSASIIEATLDINNVKQASLSAEVTYKNNGTDEPNFADISYFVNPYTLDIDLDDTKAAESSFSQYLSKGDDKLIGWDLTATYQGAKNLTTPTKVEGNVQLGSVIFNIVITPPADPTEFTEDLNDYADISVSVNGKAAGQIIWVTEDGDFEATPYVQFNDGTKQALSEIFDSLEQSLNDLVEIG
;
A
#
# COMPACT_ATOMS: atom_id res chain seq x y z
N MET A 1 -47.33 -45.59 14.24
CA MET A 1 -48.05 -45.83 12.97
C MET A 1 -47.77 -44.60 12.12
N LEU A 2 -46.84 -44.70 11.18
CA LEU A 2 -47.07 -45.02 9.76
C LEU A 2 -47.98 -43.98 9.10
N LYS A 3 -47.40 -43.09 8.28
CA LYS A 3 -47.21 -43.24 6.80
C LYS A 3 -48.51 -42.82 6.11
N GLN A 4 -48.51 -41.85 5.20
CA GLN A 4 -47.94 -41.82 3.84
C GLN A 4 -48.61 -40.57 3.21
N SER A 5 -48.17 -39.85 2.19
CA SER A 5 -47.10 -39.90 1.18
C SER A 5 -47.49 -38.75 0.23
N LEU A 6 -46.63 -37.77 -0.09
CA LEU A 6 -45.65 -37.83 -1.18
C LEU A 6 -46.10 -36.97 -2.38
N GLN A 7 -45.10 -36.27 -2.94
CA GLN A 7 -44.98 -35.68 -4.28
C GLN A 7 -45.20 -34.16 -4.34
N LEU A 8 -44.08 -33.41 -4.47
CA LEU A 8 -43.43 -32.99 -5.75
C LEU A 8 -44.33 -32.01 -6.49
N SER A 9 -43.89 -30.90 -7.08
CA SER A 9 -42.65 -30.15 -7.12
C SER A 9 -42.97 -29.02 -8.11
N THR A 10 -42.22 -27.92 -7.97
CA THR A 10 -41.81 -27.00 -9.06
C THR A 10 -42.76 -25.93 -9.61
N ILE A 11 -42.16 -24.73 -9.63
CA ILE A 11 -42.28 -23.56 -10.54
C ILE A 11 -43.27 -22.49 -10.10
N LEU A 12 -42.97 -21.19 -10.08
CA LEU A 12 -41.78 -20.33 -10.14
C LEU A 12 -42.38 -18.90 -10.17
N LEU A 13 -41.66 -17.92 -9.62
CA LEU A 13 -41.67 -16.51 -10.06
C LEU A 13 -42.91 -15.62 -9.74
N ALA A 14 -42.72 -14.68 -8.80
CA ALA A 14 -42.69 -13.22 -9.04
C ALA A 14 -43.20 -12.40 -7.84
N GLY A 15 -42.42 -11.38 -7.46
CA GLY A 15 -42.71 -10.32 -6.47
C GLY A 15 -41.76 -10.40 -5.28
N LEU A 16 -40.52 -9.88 -5.31
CA LEU A 16 -40.11 -8.49 -5.59
C LEU A 16 -41.01 -7.47 -4.87
N LEU A 17 -40.36 -6.68 -3.99
CA LEU A 17 -40.64 -5.33 -3.50
C LEU A 17 -40.76 -5.24 -1.97
N LEU A 18 -39.63 -5.00 -1.31
CA LEU A 18 -39.48 -3.97 -0.27
C LEU A 18 -38.06 -3.40 -0.31
N PHE A 19 -37.71 -2.72 -1.41
CA PHE A 19 -36.75 -1.62 -1.39
C PHE A 19 -37.56 -0.33 -1.57
N THR A 20 -37.73 0.40 -0.48
CA THR A 20 -38.18 1.80 -0.44
C THR A 20 -37.35 2.43 0.68
N ALA A 21 -36.58 3.51 0.54
CA ALA A 21 -36.68 4.58 -0.43
C ALA A 21 -35.36 5.38 -0.50
N CYS A 22 -34.85 5.61 -1.71
CA CYS A 22 -34.62 6.95 -2.28
C CYS A 22 -34.52 6.78 -3.81
N GLU A 23 -35.38 7.47 -4.57
CA GLU A 23 -35.45 7.38 -6.03
C GLU A 23 -34.34 8.21 -6.73
N LYS A 24 -33.80 7.62 -7.81
CA LYS A 24 -32.97 8.16 -8.93
C LYS A 24 -31.48 8.32 -8.61
N ASP A 25 -30.57 7.52 -9.14
CA ASP A 25 -30.52 6.85 -10.45
C ASP A 25 -30.68 5.32 -10.40
N GLU A 26 -31.22 4.69 -11.45
CA GLU A 26 -31.09 3.24 -11.64
C GLU A 26 -29.61 2.93 -11.89
N THR A 27 -28.86 2.63 -10.84
CA THR A 27 -27.48 2.19 -10.95
C THR A 27 -27.49 0.91 -11.79
N GLU A 28 -26.93 0.97 -13.00
CA GLU A 28 -26.82 -0.21 -13.86
C GLU A 28 -26.12 -1.33 -13.08
N SER A 29 -26.75 -2.50 -12.98
CA SER A 29 -26.27 -3.62 -12.17
C SER A 29 -25.80 -4.77 -13.05
N LEU A 30 -24.66 -5.37 -12.71
CA LEU A 30 -24.19 -6.60 -13.35
C LEU A 30 -24.99 -7.81 -12.90
N SER A 31 -25.11 -8.81 -13.78
CA SER A 31 -25.52 -10.16 -13.34
C SER A 31 -24.43 -10.78 -12.47
N ALA A 32 -24.80 -11.74 -11.62
CA ALA A 32 -23.84 -12.44 -10.76
C ALA A 32 -22.70 -13.12 -11.55
N ASN A 33 -23.02 -13.69 -12.73
CA ASN A 33 -22.02 -14.29 -13.60
C ASN A 33 -21.06 -13.26 -14.20
N GLU A 34 -21.56 -12.11 -14.65
CA GLU A 34 -20.71 -11.03 -15.19
C GLU A 34 -19.83 -10.42 -14.10
N ALA A 35 -20.39 -10.19 -12.90
CA ALA A 35 -19.64 -9.72 -11.74
C ALA A 35 -18.53 -10.70 -11.37
N LYS A 36 -18.85 -11.99 -11.23
CA LYS A 36 -17.88 -13.05 -10.93
C LYS A 36 -16.75 -13.12 -11.96
N GLN A 37 -17.09 -13.12 -13.25
CA GLN A 37 -16.08 -13.15 -14.31
C GLN A 37 -15.18 -11.92 -14.28
N SER A 38 -15.73 -10.74 -13.98
CA SER A 38 -14.97 -9.50 -13.90
C SER A 38 -14.02 -9.50 -12.70
N LEU A 39 -14.46 -9.99 -11.54
CA LEU A 39 -13.63 -10.12 -10.35
C LEU A 39 -12.43 -11.07 -10.59
N LEU A 40 -12.69 -12.24 -11.20
CA LEU A 40 -11.63 -13.19 -11.57
C LEU A 40 -10.68 -12.64 -12.64
N ALA A 41 -11.18 -11.82 -13.57
CA ALA A 41 -10.34 -11.18 -14.58
C ALA A 41 -9.41 -10.12 -13.94
N VAL A 42 -9.91 -9.38 -12.94
CA VAL A 42 -9.10 -8.44 -12.16
C VAL A 42 -8.03 -9.16 -11.35
N ASP A 43 -8.36 -10.26 -10.67
CA ASP A 43 -7.40 -11.09 -9.93
C ASP A 43 -6.20 -11.51 -10.82
N ALA A 44 -6.50 -12.12 -11.97
CA ALA A 44 -5.48 -12.56 -12.92
C ALA A 44 -4.68 -11.39 -13.51
N GLY A 45 -5.34 -10.28 -13.84
CA GLY A 45 -4.70 -9.11 -14.42
C GLY A 45 -3.74 -8.42 -13.45
N LEU A 46 -4.16 -8.22 -12.19
CA LEU A 46 -3.34 -7.57 -11.18
C LEU A 46 -2.13 -8.40 -10.78
N SER A 47 -2.27 -9.73 -10.71
CA SER A 47 -1.15 -10.62 -10.42
C SER A 47 0.00 -10.44 -11.42
N VAL A 48 -0.33 -10.35 -12.72
CA VAL A 48 0.66 -10.09 -13.79
C VAL A 48 1.27 -8.69 -13.65
N GLU A 49 0.48 -7.68 -13.30
CA GLU A 49 1.00 -6.33 -13.12
C GLU A 49 1.93 -6.20 -11.91
N LEU A 50 1.66 -6.93 -10.82
CA LEU A 50 2.55 -6.99 -9.65
C LEU A 50 3.88 -7.69 -9.97
N GLU A 51 3.85 -8.78 -10.73
CA GLU A 51 5.08 -9.43 -11.22
C GLU A 51 5.91 -8.49 -12.11
N ASN A 52 5.26 -7.75 -13.01
CA ASN A 52 5.93 -6.77 -13.86
C ASN A 52 6.50 -5.60 -13.06
N PHE A 53 5.78 -5.13 -12.04
CA PHE A 53 6.25 -4.10 -11.12
C PHE A 53 7.52 -4.55 -10.39
N ALA A 54 7.54 -5.74 -9.79
CA ALA A 54 8.72 -6.29 -9.12
C ALA A 54 9.93 -6.45 -10.05
N ASN A 55 9.69 -6.73 -11.33
CA ASN A 55 10.73 -6.97 -12.33
C ASN A 55 11.17 -5.73 -13.10
N ALA A 56 10.64 -4.55 -12.76
CA ALA A 56 10.92 -3.31 -13.47
C ALA A 56 12.41 -2.94 -13.42
N GLU A 57 12.90 -2.33 -14.51
CA GLU A 57 14.32 -2.01 -14.69
C GLU A 57 14.85 -1.07 -13.59
N GLY A 58 14.02 -0.15 -13.10
CA GLY A 58 14.38 0.76 -12.01
C GLY A 58 14.69 0.04 -10.70
N PHE A 59 13.93 -1.00 -10.34
CA PHE A 59 14.21 -1.79 -9.13
C PHE A 59 15.53 -2.53 -9.23
N LYS A 60 15.77 -3.23 -10.34
CA LYS A 60 17.02 -3.98 -10.57
C LYS A 60 18.25 -3.08 -10.52
N ALA A 61 18.12 -1.84 -11.00
CA ALA A 61 19.20 -0.86 -10.92
C ALA A 61 19.41 -0.32 -9.50
N LEU A 62 18.35 -0.13 -8.70
CA LEU A 62 18.47 0.20 -7.27
C LEU A 62 19.11 -0.96 -6.48
N GLU A 63 18.74 -2.20 -6.76
CA GLU A 63 19.39 -3.39 -6.19
C GLU A 63 20.88 -3.45 -6.54
N THR A 64 21.22 -3.17 -7.80
CA THR A 64 22.62 -3.09 -8.23
C THR A 64 23.36 -1.99 -7.47
N LEU A 65 22.79 -0.79 -7.36
CA LEU A 65 23.38 0.31 -6.61
C LEU A 65 23.65 -0.09 -5.15
N ALA A 66 22.65 -0.67 -4.48
CA ALA A 66 22.82 -1.12 -3.10
C ALA A 66 23.84 -2.25 -2.97
N ALA A 67 23.98 -3.14 -3.95
CA ALA A 67 25.02 -4.16 -3.93
C ALA A 67 26.43 -3.54 -4.02
N LEU A 68 26.59 -2.52 -4.87
CA LEU A 68 27.84 -1.78 -5.04
C LEU A 68 28.20 -0.95 -3.80
N THR A 69 27.21 -0.48 -3.05
CA THR A 69 27.45 0.25 -1.80
C THR A 69 27.62 -0.65 -0.57
N ASN A 70 27.29 -1.95 -0.65
CA ASN A 70 27.22 -2.82 0.55
C ASN A 70 28.21 -3.98 0.66
N SER A 71 28.68 -4.65 -0.40
CA SER A 71 29.31 -5.99 -0.26
C SER A 71 28.58 -6.92 0.76
N GLY A 72 27.24 -6.83 0.79
CA GLY A 72 26.36 -7.41 1.81
C GLY A 72 24.94 -6.87 1.67
N SER A 73 24.23 -7.28 0.61
CA SER A 73 22.91 -6.76 0.22
C SER A 73 21.90 -6.74 1.39
N ILE A 74 21.43 -5.55 1.75
CA ILE A 74 20.37 -5.31 2.73
C ILE A 74 18.96 -5.30 2.13
N PHE A 75 18.81 -5.51 0.82
CA PHE A 75 17.49 -5.70 0.19
C PHE A 75 16.90 -7.10 0.36
N THR A 76 17.48 -7.98 1.19
CA THR A 76 16.92 -9.34 1.37
C THR A 76 16.79 -9.87 2.79
N THR A 77 17.20 -9.18 3.86
CA THR A 77 17.03 -9.78 5.21
C THR A 77 16.95 -8.79 6.38
N ALA A 78 15.95 -7.90 6.40
CA ALA A 78 15.41 -7.47 7.69
C ALA A 78 14.30 -8.45 8.08
N ARG A 79 14.64 -9.50 8.84
CA ARG A 79 13.66 -10.28 9.61
C ARG A 79 12.93 -9.34 10.58
N VAL A 80 11.89 -8.68 10.10
CA VAL A 80 10.90 -8.06 10.97
C VAL A 80 10.02 -9.20 11.47
N LYS A 81 10.43 -9.78 12.60
CA LYS A 81 9.51 -10.61 13.38
C LYS A 81 8.29 -9.76 13.71
N GLU A 82 7.16 -10.18 13.15
CA GLU A 82 5.81 -9.64 13.34
C GLU A 82 5.60 -8.18 12.90
N VAL A 83 5.30 -7.97 11.62
CA VAL A 83 4.61 -6.75 11.19
C VAL A 83 3.11 -6.95 11.37
N ARG A 84 2.54 -6.24 12.34
CA ARG A 84 1.11 -5.94 12.36
C ARG A 84 0.79 -4.97 11.22
N LYS A 85 -0.38 -5.16 10.60
CA LYS A 85 -0.99 -4.45 9.46
C LYS A 85 -1.14 -2.92 9.66
N ASN A 86 -0.04 -2.17 9.82
CA ASN A 86 -0.06 -0.71 9.97
C ASN A 86 0.60 -0.05 8.74
N PRO A 87 -0.13 0.82 7.99
CA PRO A 87 0.37 1.60 6.86
C PRO A 87 1.66 2.39 7.14
N ASN A 88 1.86 2.83 8.38
CA ASN A 88 3.09 3.52 8.82
C ASN A 88 4.36 2.67 8.60
N THR A 89 4.22 1.35 8.49
CA THR A 89 5.36 0.43 8.30
C THR A 89 5.89 0.48 6.87
N TYR A 90 5.06 0.71 5.85
CA TYR A 90 5.51 0.77 4.45
C TYR A 90 6.23 2.09 4.15
N VAL A 91 5.69 3.20 4.67
CA VAL A 91 6.34 4.52 4.64
C VAL A 91 7.69 4.47 5.34
N ARG A 92 7.73 3.90 6.56
CA ARG A 92 8.99 3.71 7.29
C ARG A 92 9.96 2.81 6.54
N LYS A 93 9.51 1.75 5.86
CA LYS A 93 10.38 0.87 5.07
C LYS A 93 10.94 1.54 3.82
N ALA A 94 10.12 2.27 3.07
CA ALA A 94 10.59 3.00 1.89
C ALA A 94 11.62 4.05 2.30
N ILE A 95 11.29 4.87 3.30
CA ILE A 95 12.20 5.88 3.86
C ILE A 95 13.45 5.22 4.46
N ALA A 96 13.30 4.15 5.26
CA ALA A 96 14.44 3.43 5.85
C ALA A 96 15.33 2.82 4.78
N ASN A 97 14.81 2.24 3.71
CA ASN A 97 15.61 1.69 2.62
C ASN A 97 16.43 2.78 1.90
N PHE A 98 15.82 3.95 1.67
CA PHE A 98 16.54 5.11 1.13
C PHE A 98 17.56 5.65 2.12
N GLN A 99 17.23 5.74 3.40
CA GLN A 99 18.14 6.14 4.49
C GLN A 99 19.31 5.16 4.60
N HIS A 100 19.06 3.86 4.56
CA HIS A 100 20.07 2.80 4.61
C HIS A 100 21.01 2.82 3.39
N MET A 101 20.55 3.30 2.25
CA MET A 101 21.39 3.47 1.06
C MET A 101 22.37 4.64 1.20
N ILE A 102 22.04 5.65 2.01
CA ILE A 102 22.80 6.91 2.16
C ILE A 102 23.55 7.03 3.49
N SER A 103 23.14 6.29 4.53
CA SER A 103 23.86 6.13 5.79
C SER A 103 24.71 4.86 5.75
N GLU A 104 25.95 4.91 6.27
CA GLU A 104 26.95 3.83 6.21
C GLU A 104 26.39 2.40 6.45
N PRO A 105 27.00 1.36 5.83
CA PRO A 105 26.59 -0.02 5.96
C PRO A 105 26.96 -0.56 7.35
N SER A 106 26.15 -0.27 8.36
CA SER A 106 26.19 -0.97 9.64
C SER A 106 24.98 -1.91 9.73
N GLU A 107 25.25 -3.16 10.10
CA GLU A 107 24.33 -4.32 10.09
C GLU A 107 23.09 -4.20 11.02
N SER A 108 22.77 -2.99 11.48
CA SER A 108 21.60 -2.64 12.25
C SER A 108 21.30 -1.17 11.99
N GLY A 109 20.04 -0.79 11.82
CA GLY A 109 19.65 0.62 11.69
C GLY A 109 20.21 1.51 12.79
N ARG A 110 20.17 2.82 12.52
CA ARG A 110 20.77 3.88 13.35
C ARG A 110 20.71 3.58 14.85
N THR A 111 21.85 3.66 15.51
CA THR A 111 21.93 3.49 16.97
C THR A 111 21.65 4.81 17.68
N GLN A 112 21.26 4.72 18.95
CA GLN A 112 21.13 5.89 19.81
C GLN A 112 22.48 6.62 19.89
N GLY A 113 22.51 7.90 19.50
CA GLY A 113 23.74 8.71 19.42
C GLY A 113 24.28 8.96 18.01
N ASP A 114 23.61 8.47 16.97
CA ASP A 114 24.02 8.73 15.59
C ASP A 114 23.66 10.17 15.17
N GLU A 115 24.65 10.93 14.73
CA GLU A 115 24.48 12.27 14.14
C GLU A 115 23.66 12.23 12.84
N PRO A 116 22.90 13.29 12.51
CA PRO A 116 22.11 13.32 11.28
C PRO A 116 23.02 13.22 10.05
N PHE A 117 22.51 12.61 8.98
CA PHE A 117 23.25 12.54 7.74
C PHE A 117 23.49 13.96 7.20
N ASN A 118 24.76 14.32 7.05
CA ASN A 118 25.14 15.65 6.59
C ASN A 118 25.08 15.72 5.05
N TYR A 119 23.89 15.96 4.51
CA TYR A 119 23.66 16.08 3.07
C TYR A 119 24.57 17.14 2.43
N ASP A 120 24.72 18.30 3.06
CA ASP A 120 25.49 19.42 2.52
C ASP A 120 26.99 19.10 2.36
N GLU A 121 27.59 18.40 3.32
CA GLU A 121 29.00 18.01 3.27
C GLU A 121 29.28 16.87 2.29
N ASN A 122 28.26 16.05 1.97
CA ASN A 122 28.39 14.90 1.08
C ASN A 122 28.03 15.19 -0.39
N LYS A 123 27.76 16.46 -0.74
CA LYS A 123 27.49 16.87 -2.13
C LYS A 123 28.69 16.64 -3.04
N GLY A 124 28.45 16.06 -4.21
CA GLY A 124 29.50 15.68 -5.14
C GLY A 124 29.03 14.73 -6.23
N VAL A 125 29.88 14.54 -7.24
CA VAL A 125 29.70 13.49 -8.25
C VAL A 125 30.65 12.35 -7.94
N TYR A 126 30.07 11.21 -7.60
CA TYR A 126 30.77 9.98 -7.27
C TYR A 126 30.64 9.00 -8.44
N THR A 127 31.75 8.44 -8.89
CA THR A 127 31.79 7.51 -10.02
C THR A 127 32.36 6.18 -9.54
N TRP A 128 31.61 5.10 -9.76
CA TRP A 128 32.07 3.74 -9.47
C TRP A 128 33.34 3.43 -10.26
N ASN A 129 34.37 2.96 -9.56
CA ASN A 129 35.64 2.53 -10.13
C ASN A 129 35.81 1.02 -9.90
N PRO A 130 35.71 0.19 -10.96
CA PRO A 130 35.79 -1.27 -10.83
C PRO A 130 37.20 -1.78 -10.49
N GLN A 131 38.25 -0.95 -10.58
CA GLN A 131 39.61 -1.35 -10.20
C GLN A 131 39.82 -1.32 -8.68
N ILE A 132 39.11 -0.43 -7.98
CA ILE A 132 39.17 -0.34 -6.51
C ILE A 132 37.90 -0.88 -5.84
N GLU A 133 36.88 -1.23 -6.63
CA GLU A 133 35.58 -1.71 -6.17
C GLU A 133 34.90 -0.71 -5.21
N ASP A 134 34.99 0.59 -5.53
CA ASP A 134 34.46 1.67 -4.71
C ASP A 134 34.09 2.92 -5.55
N PHE A 135 33.36 3.85 -4.96
CA PHE A 135 32.99 5.14 -5.54
C PHE A 135 34.08 6.20 -5.31
N GLU A 136 34.54 6.84 -6.38
CA GLU A 136 35.48 7.96 -6.30
C GLU A 136 34.77 9.30 -6.50
N LEU A 137 35.08 10.29 -5.66
CA LEU A 137 34.66 11.67 -5.90
C LEU A 137 35.40 12.22 -7.13
N THR A 138 34.65 12.46 -8.21
CA THR A 138 35.19 12.84 -9.54
C THR A 138 34.90 14.28 -9.92
N ALA A 139 33.87 14.91 -9.34
CA ALA A 139 33.57 16.32 -9.54
C ALA A 139 32.80 16.91 -8.36
N GLN A 140 32.84 18.24 -8.25
CA GLN A 140 31.99 19.00 -7.32
C GLN A 140 30.58 19.13 -7.89
N SER A 141 29.57 19.14 -7.02
CA SER A 141 28.16 19.27 -7.37
C SER A 141 27.39 19.93 -6.23
N ASN A 142 26.20 20.44 -6.51
CA ASN A 142 25.28 20.97 -5.48
C ASN A 142 24.32 19.89 -4.95
N ILE A 143 24.45 18.66 -5.44
CA ILE A 143 23.64 17.48 -5.10
C ILE A 143 24.57 16.28 -4.93
N ILE A 144 24.06 15.16 -4.42
CA ILE A 144 24.78 13.87 -4.47
C ILE A 144 24.40 13.18 -5.77
N GLU A 145 25.37 12.90 -6.63
CA GLU A 145 25.19 12.13 -7.86
C GLU A 145 26.09 10.89 -7.83
N LEU A 146 25.52 9.70 -7.98
CA LEU A 146 26.24 8.43 -8.05
C LEU A 146 26.14 7.88 -9.48
N ARG A 147 27.28 7.60 -10.10
CA ARG A 147 27.37 7.00 -11.44
C ARG A 147 27.90 5.59 -11.34
N PHE A 148 27.13 4.62 -11.79
CA PHE A 148 27.44 3.21 -11.59
C PHE A 148 27.02 2.33 -12.78
N PRO A 149 27.62 1.15 -12.95
CA PRO A 149 27.18 0.20 -13.96
C PRO A 149 25.95 -0.56 -13.45
N THR A 150 24.93 -0.71 -14.28
CA THR A 150 23.84 -1.68 -14.02
C THR A 150 24.33 -3.10 -14.23
N GLU A 151 23.57 -4.10 -13.76
CA GLU A 151 23.85 -5.50 -14.06
C GLU A 151 24.09 -5.73 -15.57
N GLY A 152 25.17 -6.45 -15.90
CA GLY A 152 25.58 -6.74 -17.27
C GLY A 152 26.28 -5.60 -18.02
N SER A 153 26.35 -4.38 -17.45
CA SER A 153 27.06 -3.24 -18.06
C SER A 153 28.54 -3.21 -17.66
N THR A 154 29.41 -2.84 -18.61
CA THR A 154 30.84 -2.58 -18.36
C THR A 154 31.18 -1.10 -18.22
N THR A 155 30.19 -0.22 -18.38
CA THR A 155 30.32 1.23 -18.24
C THR A 155 29.31 1.77 -17.25
N ASN A 156 29.58 2.92 -16.64
CA ASN A 156 28.63 3.56 -15.71
C ASN A 156 27.48 4.20 -16.50
N ASN A 157 26.47 3.38 -16.82
CA ASN A 157 25.30 3.73 -17.62
C ASN A 157 24.10 4.19 -16.78
N ALA A 158 24.16 4.00 -15.46
CA ALA A 158 23.15 4.49 -14.51
C ALA A 158 23.66 5.73 -13.75
N VAL A 159 22.73 6.63 -13.46
CA VAL A 159 22.96 7.83 -12.67
C VAL A 159 21.86 7.96 -11.62
N PHE A 160 22.21 7.79 -10.36
CA PHE A 160 21.37 8.11 -9.22
C PHE A 160 21.65 9.55 -8.76
N ARG A 161 20.63 10.31 -8.41
CA ARG A 161 20.74 11.66 -7.87
C ARG A 161 19.87 11.82 -6.65
N LEU A 162 20.45 12.32 -5.56
CA LEU A 162 19.73 12.81 -4.39
C LEU A 162 19.82 14.35 -4.40
N THR A 163 18.73 14.98 -4.80
CA THR A 163 18.64 16.43 -5.05
C THR A 163 18.18 17.22 -3.84
N ASP A 164 17.50 16.56 -2.90
CA ASP A 164 17.12 17.15 -1.63
C ASP A 164 17.05 16.06 -0.55
N TYR A 165 17.45 16.43 0.68
CA TYR A 165 17.42 15.53 1.82
C TYR A 165 17.43 16.33 3.13
N GLU A 166 16.45 16.10 3.98
CA GLU A 166 16.37 16.72 5.31
C GLU A 166 15.97 15.68 6.36
N GLU A 167 16.63 15.74 7.52
CA GLU A 167 16.24 14.97 8.70
C GLU A 167 15.75 15.89 9.82
N VAL A 168 14.72 15.45 10.52
CA VAL A 168 14.24 16.09 11.74
C VAL A 168 14.51 15.20 12.94
N SER A 169 14.85 15.81 14.07
CA SER A 169 14.98 15.10 15.34
C SER A 169 13.61 14.67 15.83
N THR A 170 13.47 13.40 16.22
CA THR A 170 12.21 12.82 16.67
C THR A 170 12.27 12.50 18.17
N PRO A 171 11.19 12.76 18.93
CA PRO A 171 11.23 12.82 20.39
C PRO A 171 11.31 11.47 21.12
N LEU A 172 11.48 10.34 20.41
CA LEU A 172 11.62 9.00 21.02
C LEU A 172 13.06 8.75 21.50
N GLY A 173 13.44 9.44 22.58
CA GLY A 173 14.77 9.35 23.18
C GLY A 173 15.73 10.33 22.52
N ASP A 174 16.64 10.89 23.32
CA ASP A 174 17.66 11.80 22.81
C ASP A 174 18.37 11.14 21.60
N GLU A 175 18.42 11.84 20.47
CA GLU A 175 19.27 11.55 19.29
C GLU A 175 18.73 10.57 18.21
N LEU A 176 17.42 10.44 18.01
CA LEU A 176 16.87 9.83 16.78
C LEU A 176 16.49 10.88 15.73
N TYR A 177 16.78 10.57 14.47
CA TYR A 177 16.52 11.42 13.31
C TYR A 177 15.74 10.64 12.25
N SER A 178 14.69 11.25 11.71
CA SER A 178 13.86 10.67 10.66
C SER A 178 13.84 11.60 9.46
N ALA A 179 13.87 11.05 8.24
CA ALA A 179 13.82 11.85 7.02
C ALA A 179 12.47 12.56 6.90
N SER A 180 12.53 13.86 6.68
CA SER A 180 11.36 14.72 6.47
C SER A 180 11.22 15.13 5.00
N ILE A 181 12.33 15.19 4.26
CA ILE A 181 12.35 15.49 2.83
C ILE A 181 13.30 14.50 2.15
N ILE A 182 12.87 13.89 1.05
CA ILE A 182 13.73 13.12 0.14
C ILE A 182 13.30 13.42 -1.30
N GLU A 183 14.24 13.89 -2.11
CA GLU A 183 14.07 14.01 -3.56
C GLU A 183 15.19 13.24 -4.27
N ALA A 184 14.83 12.13 -4.91
CA ALA A 184 15.78 11.24 -5.57
C ALA A 184 15.30 10.81 -6.96
N THR A 185 16.25 10.61 -7.88
CA THR A 185 15.99 10.10 -9.23
C THR A 185 17.04 9.09 -9.65
N LEU A 186 16.66 8.15 -10.50
CA LEU A 186 17.54 7.17 -11.12
C LEU A 186 17.27 7.13 -12.63
N ASP A 187 18.30 7.44 -13.40
CA ASP A 187 18.27 7.31 -14.85
C ASP A 187 19.18 6.17 -15.31
N ILE A 188 18.75 5.41 -16.32
CA ILE A 188 19.59 4.46 -17.05
C ILE A 188 19.62 4.89 -18.50
N ASN A 189 20.82 5.09 -19.07
CA ASN A 189 20.98 5.60 -20.44
C ASN A 189 20.19 6.90 -20.71
N ASN A 190 20.06 7.77 -19.70
CA ASN A 190 19.27 9.01 -19.70
C ASN A 190 17.75 8.83 -19.80
N VAL A 191 17.23 7.63 -19.52
CA VAL A 191 15.80 7.37 -19.34
C VAL A 191 15.53 7.27 -17.84
N LYS A 192 14.56 8.03 -17.32
CA LYS A 192 14.16 7.92 -15.92
C LYS A 192 13.54 6.55 -15.68
N GLN A 193 14.13 5.80 -14.77
CA GLN A 193 13.68 4.46 -14.41
C GLN A 193 13.08 4.42 -13.01
N ALA A 194 13.53 5.28 -12.09
CA ALA A 194 12.90 5.45 -10.79
C ALA A 194 13.00 6.88 -10.27
N SER A 195 12.11 7.27 -9.36
CA SER A 195 12.26 8.45 -8.52
C SER A 195 11.49 8.31 -7.21
N LEU A 196 11.95 9.01 -6.18
CA LEU A 196 11.25 9.18 -4.91
C LEU A 196 11.12 10.68 -4.66
N SER A 197 9.90 11.13 -4.39
CA SER A 197 9.59 12.41 -3.77
C SER A 197 8.87 12.09 -2.47
N ALA A 198 9.35 12.63 -1.35
CA ALA A 198 8.75 12.38 -0.04
C ALA A 198 8.83 13.64 0.81
N GLU A 199 7.69 14.06 1.33
CA GLU A 199 7.55 15.07 2.38
C GLU A 199 6.79 14.46 3.56
N VAL A 200 7.42 14.42 4.73
CA VAL A 200 6.87 13.79 5.93
C VAL A 200 7.04 14.71 7.12
N THR A 201 5.94 14.93 7.85
CA THR A 201 6.00 15.58 9.16
C THR A 201 5.61 14.61 10.26
N TYR A 202 6.23 14.78 11.42
CA TYR A 202 6.09 13.89 12.56
C TYR A 202 5.36 14.57 13.71
N LYS A 203 4.65 13.77 14.51
CA LYS A 203 3.97 14.24 15.71
C LYS A 203 4.99 14.69 16.75
N ASN A 204 4.72 15.86 17.35
CA ASN A 204 5.48 16.35 18.49
C ASN A 204 4.87 15.88 19.82
N ASN A 205 4.76 14.56 19.99
CA ASN A 205 4.10 13.91 21.13
C ASN A 205 4.96 12.79 21.76
N GLY A 206 6.23 12.69 21.40
CA GLY A 206 7.08 11.60 21.89
C GLY A 206 6.86 10.27 21.17
N THR A 207 6.09 10.23 20.07
CA THR A 207 5.98 9.06 19.18
C THR A 207 6.46 9.50 17.79
N ASP A 208 7.46 8.82 17.22
CA ASP A 208 8.01 9.08 15.87
C ASP A 208 7.00 8.67 14.77
N GLU A 209 5.76 9.11 14.94
CA GLU A 209 4.62 8.79 14.11
C GLU A 209 4.40 9.94 13.14
N PRO A 210 4.28 9.66 11.83
CA PRO A 210 3.91 10.70 10.89
C PRO A 210 2.50 11.22 11.22
N ASN A 211 2.33 12.54 11.16
CA ASN A 211 1.01 13.18 11.11
C ASN A 211 0.68 13.75 9.74
N PHE A 212 1.66 13.83 8.85
CA PHE A 212 1.48 14.12 7.44
C PHE A 212 2.52 13.33 6.65
N ALA A 213 2.12 12.81 5.50
CA ALA A 213 3.03 12.26 4.51
C ALA A 213 2.45 12.51 3.11
N ASP A 214 3.28 12.97 2.20
CA ASP A 214 3.04 13.01 0.75
C ASP A 214 4.25 12.34 0.10
N ILE A 215 4.04 11.14 -0.44
CA ILE A 215 5.12 10.29 -0.96
C ILE A 215 4.71 9.78 -2.34
N SER A 216 5.54 10.07 -3.33
CA SER A 216 5.42 9.52 -4.68
C SER A 216 6.68 8.74 -5.04
N TYR A 217 6.53 7.43 -5.22
CA TYR A 217 7.57 6.52 -5.64
C TYR A 217 7.29 6.00 -7.04
N PHE A 218 8.05 6.49 -8.02
CA PHE A 218 7.96 6.09 -9.41
C PHE A 218 8.97 5.00 -9.73
N VAL A 219 8.54 3.97 -10.44
CA VAL A 219 9.39 2.99 -11.11
C VAL A 219 8.78 2.68 -12.47
N ASN A 220 9.40 3.13 -13.55
CA ASN A 220 8.84 3.09 -14.89
C ASN A 220 8.24 1.71 -15.27
N PRO A 221 6.95 1.61 -15.70
CA PRO A 221 5.95 2.68 -15.90
C PRO A 221 4.97 2.92 -14.73
N TYR A 222 5.30 2.42 -13.54
CA TYR A 222 4.45 2.44 -12.35
C TYR A 222 4.73 3.62 -11.42
N THR A 223 3.72 4.02 -10.67
CA THR A 223 3.83 4.98 -9.57
C THR A 223 3.08 4.47 -8.36
N LEU A 224 3.72 4.49 -7.19
CA LEU A 224 3.11 4.30 -5.89
C LEU A 224 3.00 5.65 -5.19
N ASP A 225 1.79 6.14 -5.04
CA ASP A 225 1.49 7.36 -4.28
C ASP A 225 0.93 6.98 -2.90
N ILE A 226 1.39 7.66 -1.85
CA ILE A 226 0.93 7.51 -0.48
C ILE A 226 0.68 8.89 0.12
N ASP A 227 -0.53 9.12 0.59
CA ASP A 227 -0.88 10.32 1.34
C ASP A 227 -1.40 9.94 2.73
N LEU A 228 -0.95 10.68 3.73
CA LEU A 228 -1.46 10.65 5.09
C LEU A 228 -1.72 12.08 5.53
N ASP A 229 -2.91 12.35 6.06
CA ASP A 229 -3.19 13.61 6.75
C ASP A 229 -3.91 13.31 8.07
N ASP A 230 -3.14 13.41 9.16
CA ASP A 230 -3.62 13.33 10.53
C ASP A 230 -3.56 14.70 11.23
N THR A 231 -3.39 15.80 10.49
CA THR A 231 -3.22 17.15 11.04
C THR A 231 -4.54 17.78 11.49
N LYS A 232 -5.66 17.36 10.90
CA LYS A 232 -6.99 17.89 11.22
C LYS A 232 -7.45 17.45 12.60
N ALA A 233 -8.25 18.28 13.27
CA ALA A 233 -8.67 17.99 14.65
C ALA A 233 -9.63 16.80 14.78
N ALA A 234 -10.50 16.58 13.80
CA ALA A 234 -11.63 15.62 13.87
C ALA A 234 -11.68 14.65 12.68
N GLU A 235 -10.64 14.60 11.86
CA GLU A 235 -10.58 13.78 10.66
C GLU A 235 -9.16 13.30 10.42
N SER A 236 -8.97 12.02 10.07
CA SER A 236 -7.72 11.49 9.55
C SER A 236 -7.97 10.89 8.19
N SER A 237 -7.11 11.13 7.21
CA SER A 237 -7.19 10.49 5.90
C SER A 237 -5.91 9.74 5.56
N PHE A 238 -6.07 8.65 4.82
CA PHE A 238 -4.99 7.85 4.27
C PHE A 238 -5.37 7.42 2.85
N SER A 239 -4.51 7.69 1.88
CA SER A 239 -4.59 7.10 0.55
C SER A 239 -3.29 6.41 0.17
N GLN A 240 -3.42 5.33 -0.58
CA GLN A 240 -2.31 4.64 -1.23
C GLN A 240 -2.78 4.13 -2.57
N TYR A 241 -2.06 4.44 -3.65
CA TYR A 241 -2.39 3.99 -4.99
C TYR A 241 -1.15 3.53 -5.74
N LEU A 242 -1.16 2.28 -6.18
CA LEU A 242 -0.27 1.77 -7.23
C LEU A 242 -0.96 1.96 -8.58
N SER A 243 -0.32 2.70 -9.47
CA SER A 243 -0.82 3.04 -10.79
C SER A 243 0.20 2.68 -11.88
N LYS A 244 -0.29 2.52 -13.11
CA LYS A 244 0.53 2.35 -14.33
C LYS A 244 0.07 3.38 -15.35
N GLY A 245 0.84 4.45 -15.52
CA GLY A 245 0.31 5.65 -16.18
C GLY A 245 -0.91 6.18 -15.44
N ASP A 246 -2.02 6.42 -16.16
CA ASP A 246 -3.27 6.92 -15.58
C ASP A 246 -4.16 5.82 -14.97
N ASP A 247 -3.80 4.54 -15.16
CA ASP A 247 -4.61 3.40 -14.70
C ASP A 247 -4.25 3.02 -13.26
N LYS A 248 -5.21 3.16 -12.34
CA LYS A 248 -5.09 2.68 -10.96
C LYS A 248 -5.22 1.17 -10.90
N LEU A 249 -4.18 0.49 -10.41
CA LEU A 249 -4.12 -0.96 -10.30
C LEU A 249 -4.64 -1.43 -8.95
N ILE A 250 -4.05 -0.92 -7.87
CA ILE A 250 -4.43 -1.26 -6.50
C ILE A 250 -4.43 0.02 -5.71
N GLY A 251 -5.46 0.23 -4.88
CA GLY A 251 -5.40 1.34 -3.96
C GLY A 251 -6.44 1.33 -2.87
N TRP A 252 -6.22 2.21 -1.92
CA TRP A 252 -6.97 2.39 -0.71
C TRP A 252 -7.12 3.89 -0.52
N ASP A 253 -8.31 4.34 -0.17
CA ASP A 253 -8.57 5.71 0.23
C ASP A 253 -9.54 5.61 1.38
N LEU A 254 -9.13 6.04 2.55
CA LEU A 254 -9.87 5.89 3.79
C LEU A 254 -9.85 7.20 4.56
N THR A 255 -11.01 7.60 5.04
CA THR A 255 -11.20 8.76 5.91
C THR A 255 -11.89 8.31 7.19
N ALA A 256 -11.27 8.59 8.34
CA ALA A 256 -11.82 8.38 9.66
C ALA A 256 -12.29 9.71 10.25
N THR A 257 -13.56 9.78 10.66
CA THR A 257 -14.18 10.95 11.31
C THR A 257 -14.37 10.70 12.80
N TYR A 258 -14.18 11.73 13.63
CA TYR A 258 -14.26 11.67 15.09
C TYR A 258 -15.27 12.68 15.66
N GLN A 259 -15.83 12.39 16.84
CA GLN A 259 -16.77 13.27 17.55
C GLN A 259 -16.06 14.43 18.29
N GLY A 260 -15.10 15.08 17.64
CA GLY A 260 -14.29 16.17 18.23
C GLY A 260 -12.79 15.96 18.04
N ALA A 261 -11.98 16.54 18.95
CA ALA A 261 -10.52 16.38 18.91
C ALA A 261 -10.13 14.90 19.12
N LYS A 262 -9.29 14.35 18.24
CA LYS A 262 -8.83 12.93 18.18
C LYS A 262 -8.33 12.29 19.49
N ASN A 263 -8.05 13.07 20.52
CA ASN A 263 -7.53 12.55 21.78
C ASN A 263 -8.58 11.66 22.47
N LEU A 264 -8.38 10.33 22.38
CA LEU A 264 -9.04 9.25 23.14
C LEU A 264 -10.37 8.71 22.59
N THR A 265 -10.68 8.90 21.29
CA THR A 265 -11.97 8.45 20.73
C THR A 265 -11.80 7.47 19.58
N THR A 266 -12.58 6.39 19.62
CA THR A 266 -12.87 5.55 18.43
C THR A 266 -13.47 6.45 17.33
N PRO A 267 -13.11 6.26 16.05
CA PRO A 267 -13.80 6.93 14.96
C PRO A 267 -15.32 6.71 15.04
N THR A 268 -16.11 7.74 14.80
CA THR A 268 -17.57 7.61 14.65
C THR A 268 -17.97 7.10 13.29
N LYS A 269 -17.08 7.24 12.30
CA LYS A 269 -17.27 6.78 10.94
C LYS A 269 -15.91 6.55 10.30
N VAL A 270 -15.76 5.45 9.57
CA VAL A 270 -14.68 5.25 8.61
C VAL A 270 -15.34 5.06 7.25
N GLU A 271 -14.95 5.83 6.26
CA GLU A 271 -15.47 5.70 4.91
C GLU A 271 -14.38 5.80 3.86
N GLY A 272 -14.63 5.25 2.68
CA GLY A 272 -13.68 5.31 1.59
C GLY A 272 -13.84 4.15 0.63
N ASN A 273 -12.74 3.75 -0.01
CA ASN A 273 -12.74 2.63 -0.93
C ASN A 273 -11.43 1.83 -0.92
N VAL A 274 -11.56 0.57 -1.32
CA VAL A 274 -10.46 -0.26 -1.82
C VAL A 274 -10.71 -0.49 -3.30
N GLN A 275 -9.72 -0.20 -4.13
CA GLN A 275 -9.78 -0.36 -5.58
C GLN A 275 -8.82 -1.46 -6.03
N LEU A 276 -9.34 -2.39 -6.84
CA LEU A 276 -8.60 -3.44 -7.53
C LEU A 276 -8.93 -3.33 -9.02
N GLY A 277 -8.11 -2.61 -9.78
CA GLY A 277 -8.33 -2.31 -11.18
C GLY A 277 -9.69 -1.66 -11.41
N SER A 278 -10.58 -2.39 -12.10
CA SER A 278 -11.95 -1.94 -12.38
C SER A 278 -12.95 -2.23 -11.25
N VAL A 279 -12.55 -2.97 -10.21
CA VAL A 279 -13.39 -3.34 -9.07
C VAL A 279 -13.15 -2.33 -7.95
N ILE A 280 -14.23 -1.81 -7.38
CA ILE A 280 -14.19 -0.88 -6.25
C ILE A 280 -15.09 -1.41 -5.14
N PHE A 281 -14.50 -1.59 -3.96
CA PHE A 281 -15.18 -1.86 -2.70
C PHE A 281 -15.36 -0.53 -1.97
N ASN A 282 -16.57 0.01 -1.95
CA ASN A 282 -16.86 1.23 -1.20
C ASN A 282 -17.21 0.84 0.23
N ILE A 283 -16.46 1.36 1.19
CA ILE A 283 -16.50 0.97 2.59
C ILE A 283 -17.17 2.09 3.38
N VAL A 284 -18.13 1.73 4.22
CA VAL A 284 -18.69 2.59 5.26
C VAL A 284 -18.78 1.77 6.55
N ILE A 285 -17.97 2.14 7.53
CA ILE A 285 -18.01 1.55 8.87
C ILE A 285 -18.55 2.61 9.82
N THR A 286 -19.62 2.30 10.53
CA THR A 286 -20.23 3.17 11.55
C THR A 286 -20.24 2.43 12.88
N PRO A 287 -19.17 2.56 13.69
CA PRO A 287 -19.12 1.92 15.00
C PRO A 287 -20.30 2.34 15.89
N PRO A 288 -20.74 1.47 16.81
CA PRO A 288 -21.76 1.84 17.79
C PRO A 288 -21.25 3.00 18.67
N ALA A 289 -22.18 3.87 19.09
CA ALA A 289 -21.85 5.01 19.93
C ALA A 289 -21.31 4.58 21.31
N ASP A 290 -21.76 3.43 21.82
CA ASP A 290 -21.22 2.78 23.00
C ASP A 290 -20.35 1.58 22.59
N PRO A 291 -19.03 1.59 22.88
CA PRO A 291 -18.14 0.46 22.58
C PRO A 291 -18.52 -0.86 23.28
N THR A 292 -19.41 -0.84 24.28
CA THR A 292 -19.94 -2.07 24.89
C THR A 292 -21.06 -2.71 24.08
N GLU A 293 -21.60 -2.02 23.08
CA GLU A 293 -22.61 -2.52 22.14
C GLU A 293 -21.99 -3.16 20.89
N PHE A 294 -20.66 -3.26 20.80
CA PHE A 294 -20.02 -4.02 19.72
C PHE A 294 -20.52 -5.48 19.76
N THR A 295 -21.20 -5.88 18.69
CA THR A 295 -21.59 -7.26 18.44
C THR A 295 -20.46 -8.00 17.74
N GLU A 296 -20.47 -9.33 17.80
CA GLU A 296 -19.57 -10.18 17.01
C GLU A 296 -19.92 -10.14 15.51
N ASP A 297 -21.10 -9.63 15.13
CA ASP A 297 -21.55 -9.55 13.75
C ASP A 297 -21.05 -8.27 13.07
N LEU A 298 -19.99 -8.40 12.28
CA LEU A 298 -19.40 -7.31 11.49
C LEU A 298 -20.41 -6.63 10.55
N ASN A 299 -21.45 -7.35 10.12
CA ASN A 299 -22.47 -6.80 9.22
C ASN A 299 -23.36 -5.73 9.89
N ASP A 300 -23.36 -5.63 11.22
CA ASP A 300 -24.17 -4.63 11.94
C ASP A 300 -23.61 -3.20 11.80
N TYR A 301 -22.30 -3.07 11.53
CA TYR A 301 -21.61 -1.79 11.51
C TYR A 301 -20.70 -1.57 10.30
N ALA A 302 -20.49 -2.58 9.44
CA ALA A 302 -19.76 -2.43 8.18
C ALA A 302 -20.68 -2.67 6.97
N ASP A 303 -20.82 -1.65 6.14
CA ASP A 303 -21.43 -1.72 4.82
C ASP A 303 -20.32 -1.61 3.77
N ILE A 304 -20.15 -2.66 2.97
CA ILE A 304 -19.20 -2.66 1.86
C ILE A 304 -19.93 -3.02 0.58
N SER A 305 -20.12 -2.04 -0.29
CA SER A 305 -20.69 -2.28 -1.63
C SER A 305 -19.59 -2.57 -2.64
N VAL A 306 -19.87 -3.48 -3.56
CA VAL A 306 -18.95 -3.87 -4.63
C VAL A 306 -19.46 -3.33 -5.95
N SER A 307 -18.60 -2.64 -6.68
CA SER A 307 -18.87 -2.16 -8.03
C SER A 307 -17.77 -2.57 -9.01
N VAL A 308 -18.12 -2.72 -10.27
CA VAL A 308 -17.20 -3.08 -11.36
C VAL A 308 -17.48 -2.15 -12.53
N ASN A 309 -16.48 -1.40 -12.98
CA ASN A 309 -16.64 -0.39 -14.04
C ASN A 309 -17.82 0.58 -13.77
N GLY A 310 -18.00 0.96 -12.50
CA GLY A 310 -19.09 1.83 -12.05
C GLY A 310 -20.47 1.17 -11.95
N LYS A 311 -20.59 -0.12 -12.25
CA LYS A 311 -21.85 -0.88 -12.16
C LYS A 311 -21.93 -1.66 -10.86
N ALA A 312 -23.11 -1.74 -10.25
CA ALA A 312 -23.31 -2.49 -9.01
C ALA A 312 -23.09 -4.00 -9.23
N ALA A 313 -22.21 -4.61 -8.44
CA ALA A 313 -21.81 -6.02 -8.57
C ALA A 313 -22.22 -6.88 -7.36
N GLY A 314 -22.46 -6.26 -6.20
CA GLY A 314 -22.91 -6.94 -5.00
C GLY A 314 -22.49 -6.18 -3.74
N GLN A 315 -22.32 -6.91 -2.64
CA GLN A 315 -21.86 -6.40 -1.35
C GLN A 315 -20.98 -7.43 -0.64
N ILE A 316 -20.13 -7.01 0.28
CA ILE A 316 -19.44 -7.93 1.19
C ILE A 316 -20.34 -8.21 2.39
N ILE A 317 -20.38 -9.49 2.76
CA ILE A 317 -20.98 -9.94 4.01
C ILE A 317 -20.01 -10.85 4.73
N TRP A 318 -19.98 -10.77 6.06
CA TRP A 318 -19.25 -11.69 6.90
C TRP A 318 -20.16 -12.84 7.31
N VAL A 319 -19.68 -14.07 7.13
CA VAL A 319 -20.42 -15.29 7.45
C VAL A 319 -19.58 -16.13 8.41
N THR A 320 -20.13 -16.40 9.59
CA THR A 320 -19.58 -17.40 10.52
C THR A 320 -20.16 -18.75 10.16
N GLU A 321 -19.32 -19.68 9.71
CA GLU A 321 -19.74 -21.03 9.36
C GLU A 321 -19.86 -21.93 10.61
N ASP A 322 -20.73 -22.94 10.55
CA ASP A 322 -20.97 -23.84 11.67
C ASP A 322 -19.68 -24.57 12.08
N GLY A 323 -19.15 -24.23 13.26
CA GLY A 323 -17.94 -24.81 13.82
C GLY A 323 -16.67 -23.98 13.62
N ASP A 324 -16.77 -22.82 12.96
CA ASP A 324 -15.71 -21.83 12.89
C ASP A 324 -15.86 -20.77 13.99
N PHE A 325 -14.72 -20.20 14.41
CA PHE A 325 -14.69 -19.08 15.36
C PHE A 325 -14.47 -17.74 14.66
N GLU A 326 -14.11 -17.76 13.37
CA GLU A 326 -13.81 -16.56 12.60
C GLU A 326 -14.86 -16.33 11.50
N ALA A 327 -15.23 -15.06 11.32
CA ALA A 327 -16.18 -14.69 10.27
C ALA A 327 -15.43 -14.56 8.93
N THR A 328 -15.86 -15.33 7.93
CA THR A 328 -15.26 -15.31 6.59
C THR A 328 -15.98 -14.28 5.71
N PRO A 329 -15.25 -13.40 4.99
CA PRO A 329 -15.87 -12.44 4.09
C PRO A 329 -16.24 -13.08 2.73
N TYR A 330 -17.48 -12.83 2.32
CA TYR A 330 -18.07 -13.29 1.07
C TYR A 330 -18.53 -12.10 0.21
N VAL A 331 -18.35 -12.20 -1.10
CA VAL A 331 -19.13 -11.38 -2.04
C VAL A 331 -20.52 -11.99 -2.15
N GLN A 332 -21.55 -11.27 -1.73
CA GLN A 332 -22.94 -11.57 -2.05
C GLN A 332 -23.32 -10.81 -3.32
N PHE A 333 -23.58 -11.55 -4.40
CA PHE A 333 -23.99 -10.98 -5.68
C PHE A 333 -25.45 -10.52 -5.65
N ASN A 334 -25.85 -9.74 -6.67
CA ASN A 334 -27.19 -9.18 -6.80
C ASN A 334 -28.33 -10.23 -6.85
N ASP A 335 -28.02 -11.49 -7.19
CA ASP A 335 -28.98 -12.61 -7.19
C ASP A 335 -29.04 -13.36 -5.84
N GLY A 336 -28.27 -12.92 -4.84
CA GLY A 336 -28.18 -13.51 -3.51
C GLY A 336 -27.19 -14.67 -3.39
N THR A 337 -26.59 -15.12 -4.49
CA THR A 337 -25.50 -16.12 -4.43
C THR A 337 -24.27 -15.53 -3.77
N LYS A 338 -23.43 -16.38 -3.18
CA LYS A 338 -22.26 -15.99 -2.39
C LYS A 338 -21.02 -16.72 -2.88
N GLN A 339 -19.88 -16.04 -2.85
CA GLN A 339 -18.57 -16.65 -3.05
C GLN A 339 -17.53 -16.01 -2.13
N ALA A 340 -16.67 -16.81 -1.51
CA ALA A 340 -15.67 -16.31 -0.56
C ALA A 340 -14.65 -15.42 -1.28
N LEU A 341 -14.20 -14.33 -0.63
CA LEU A 341 -13.19 -13.46 -1.22
C LEU A 341 -11.87 -14.18 -1.50
N SER A 342 -11.47 -15.09 -0.61
CA SER A 342 -10.26 -15.92 -0.78
C SER A 342 -10.32 -16.81 -2.02
N GLU A 343 -11.51 -17.27 -2.43
CA GLU A 343 -11.67 -18.03 -3.68
C GLU A 343 -11.62 -17.15 -4.93
N ILE A 344 -11.91 -15.85 -4.79
CA ILE A 344 -11.96 -14.91 -5.92
C ILE A 344 -10.58 -14.31 -6.19
N PHE A 345 -9.83 -13.99 -5.13
CA PHE A 345 -8.55 -13.26 -5.18
C PHE A 345 -7.34 -14.10 -4.75
N ASP A 346 -7.40 -15.42 -4.93
CA ASP A 346 -6.33 -16.36 -4.55
C ASP A 346 -4.99 -16.00 -5.22
N SER A 347 -5.01 -15.71 -6.53
CA SER A 347 -3.78 -15.40 -7.27
C SER A 347 -3.16 -14.08 -6.83
N LEU A 348 -4.00 -13.07 -6.58
CA LEU A 348 -3.59 -11.77 -6.09
C LEU A 348 -3.04 -11.87 -4.67
N GLU A 349 -3.70 -12.63 -3.79
CA GLU A 349 -3.22 -12.89 -2.42
C GLU A 349 -1.84 -13.54 -2.46
N GLN A 350 -1.64 -14.55 -3.29
CA GLN A 350 -0.35 -15.20 -3.48
C GLN A 350 0.71 -14.21 -4.00
N SER A 351 0.38 -13.41 -5.02
CA SER A 351 1.31 -12.43 -5.60
C SER A 351 1.72 -11.35 -4.58
N LEU A 352 0.78 -10.88 -3.76
CA LEU A 352 1.06 -9.93 -2.69
C LEU A 352 1.93 -10.55 -1.58
N ASN A 353 1.69 -11.82 -1.23
CA ASN A 353 2.53 -12.52 -0.27
C ASN A 353 3.96 -12.70 -0.79
N ASP A 354 4.13 -13.06 -2.06
CA ASP A 354 5.44 -13.19 -2.69
C ASP A 354 6.21 -11.86 -2.68
N LEU A 355 5.53 -10.72 -2.95
CA LEU A 355 6.13 -9.39 -2.83
C LEU A 355 6.59 -9.05 -1.41
N VAL A 356 5.86 -9.53 -0.40
CA VAL A 356 6.21 -9.33 1.01
C VAL A 356 7.35 -10.25 1.45
N GLU A 357 7.51 -11.43 0.84
CA GLU A 357 8.60 -12.37 1.12
C GLU A 357 9.91 -12.04 0.37
N ILE A 358 9.84 -11.30 -0.74
CA ILE A 358 11.01 -10.89 -1.55
C ILE A 358 11.72 -9.64 -0.97
N GLY A 359 11.08 -8.87 -0.08
CA GLY A 359 11.67 -7.70 0.60
C GLY A 359 11.88 -7.90 2.10
#